data_AF-A0A7X7NS18-F1
#
_entry.id   AF-A0A7X7NS18-F1
#
_cell.length_a   1.000
_cell.length_b   1.000
_cell.length_c   1.000
_cell.angle_alpha   90.00
_cell.angle_beta   90.00
_cell.angle_gamma   90.00
#
_symmetry.space_group_name_H-M   'P 1'
#
loop_
_entity.id
_entity.type
_entity.pdbx_description
1 polymer ?
#
loop_
_entity_poly.entity_id
_entity_poly.type
_entity_poly.pdbx_seq_one_letter_code
_entity_poly.pdbx_strand_id
1 'polypeptide(L)'
;YHDLDHLVFDDIDDEGVREEILAHIAREAEGQESADLRILCDIDDTILCMLHDRRYPRGSVYPGAVAFLRALDQGAAENPGRPGDLTFITARPSDPRGLVESYTRNGLAGLGLPPHSVMTGHILNLATKGRIAERKMINFDRSRLLFPECQVVFIGDNGQADVEVGRAMLARDPDHVRAVFIHNVTGAGEDVRSALADEGIFLFDTYVEAAARAHELDLISQESLERIRAAVSSGATGAVRA
;
A
#
# COMPACT_ATOMS: atom_id res chain seq x y z
N TYR A 1 18.96 -1.70 -9.10
CA TYR A 1 18.64 -0.35 -8.58
C TYR A 1 18.06 -0.62 -7.21
N HIS A 2 18.82 -0.31 -6.15
CA HIS A 2 18.51 -0.70 -4.77
C HIS A 2 17.77 0.45 -4.09
N ASP A 3 16.63 0.16 -3.46
CA ASP A 3 15.96 1.11 -2.57
C ASP A 3 16.55 1.01 -1.15
N LEU A 4 16.16 1.95 -0.27
CA LEU A 4 16.72 2.03 1.09
C LEU A 4 16.43 0.77 1.91
N ASP A 5 15.29 0.11 1.69
CA ASP A 5 14.95 -1.14 2.38
C ASP A 5 15.91 -2.25 2.00
N HIS A 6 16.11 -2.48 0.70
CA HIS A 6 17.04 -3.50 0.22
C HIS A 6 18.47 -3.22 0.72
N LEU A 7 18.89 -1.95 0.70
CA LEU A 7 20.21 -1.57 1.20
C LEU A 7 20.38 -1.94 2.68
N VAL A 8 19.43 -1.53 3.53
CA VAL A 8 19.57 -1.68 4.99
C VAL A 8 19.34 -3.11 5.45
N PHE A 9 18.33 -3.79 4.90
CA PHE A 9 17.91 -5.09 5.43
C PHE A 9 18.46 -6.30 4.68
N ASP A 10 18.89 -6.12 3.42
CA ASP A 10 19.30 -7.23 2.56
C ASP A 10 20.77 -7.13 2.12
N ASP A 11 21.33 -5.93 1.88
CA ASP A 11 22.74 -5.74 1.46
C ASP A 11 23.73 -5.58 2.64
N ILE A 12 23.27 -5.16 3.82
CA ILE A 12 24.12 -5.02 5.02
C ILE A 12 24.04 -6.29 5.86
N ASP A 13 25.01 -7.19 5.69
CA ASP A 13 25.06 -8.48 6.40
C ASP A 13 25.40 -8.37 7.89
N ASP A 14 26.04 -7.28 8.33
CA ASP A 14 26.43 -7.06 9.73
C ASP A 14 25.25 -6.49 10.54
N GLU A 15 24.74 -7.29 11.48
CA GLU A 15 23.62 -6.90 12.35
C GLU A 15 23.94 -5.68 13.22
N GLY A 16 25.17 -5.55 13.71
CA GLY A 16 25.58 -4.42 14.55
C GLY A 16 25.60 -3.12 13.76
N VAL A 17 26.15 -3.15 12.54
CA VAL A 17 26.12 -1.99 11.62
C VAL A 17 24.68 -1.60 11.28
N ARG A 18 23.81 -2.59 11.03
CA ARG A 18 22.40 -2.35 10.74
C ARG A 18 21.69 -1.67 11.92
N GLU A 19 21.91 -2.15 13.13
CA GLU A 19 21.37 -1.55 14.35
C GLU A 19 21.87 -0.11 14.55
N GLU A 20 23.15 0.16 14.29
CA GLU A 20 23.70 1.51 14.36
C GLU A 20 23.05 2.47 13.36
N ILE A 21 22.80 2.01 12.12
CA ILE A 21 22.11 2.78 11.09
C ILE A 21 20.67 3.09 11.52
N LEU A 22 19.92 2.08 11.96
CA LEU A 22 18.53 2.27 12.40
C LEU A 22 18.44 3.17 13.63
N ALA A 23 19.37 3.04 14.59
CA ALA A 23 19.45 3.92 15.74
C ALA A 23 19.84 5.35 15.37
N HIS A 24 20.63 5.54 14.31
CA HIS A 24 20.92 6.87 13.79
C HIS A 24 19.68 7.48 13.13
N ILE A 25 18.97 6.75 12.27
CA ILE A 25 17.72 7.20 11.64
C ILE A 25 16.71 7.64 12.70
N ALA A 26 16.46 6.78 13.69
CA ALA A 26 15.51 7.08 14.77
C ALA A 26 15.88 8.35 15.55
N ARG A 27 17.18 8.61 15.75
CA ARG A 27 17.65 9.81 16.45
C ARG A 27 17.46 11.09 15.62
N GLU A 28 17.71 11.03 14.32
CA GLU A 28 17.52 12.20 13.44
C GLU A 28 16.04 12.51 13.20
N ALA A 29 15.18 11.48 13.23
CA ALA A 29 13.73 11.63 13.14
C ALA A 29 13.08 12.17 14.42
N GLU A 30 13.74 12.08 15.57
CA GLU A 30 13.17 12.49 16.85
C GLU A 30 12.79 13.99 16.85
N GLY A 31 11.50 14.28 17.01
CA GLY A 31 10.96 15.64 16.99
C GLY A 31 10.84 16.27 15.59
N GLN A 32 11.11 15.51 14.53
CA GLN A 32 10.83 15.88 13.14
C GLN A 32 9.54 15.17 12.72
N GLU A 33 8.37 15.80 12.83
CA GLU A 33 7.15 15.23 12.23
C GLU A 33 7.17 15.48 10.73
N SER A 34 7.02 14.42 9.94
CA SER A 34 6.88 14.53 8.49
C SER A 34 5.42 14.68 8.10
N ALA A 35 5.16 15.58 7.14
CA ALA A 35 3.85 15.65 6.50
C ALA A 35 3.66 14.57 5.41
N ASP A 36 4.73 13.83 5.08
CA ASP A 36 4.71 12.78 4.07
C ASP A 36 4.14 11.48 4.64
N LEU A 37 3.44 10.73 3.78
CA LEU A 37 2.80 9.47 4.14
C LEU A 37 3.53 8.31 3.50
N ARG A 38 3.91 7.30 4.28
CA ARG A 38 4.35 6.01 3.76
C ARG A 38 3.14 5.20 3.31
N ILE A 39 3.07 4.85 2.02
CA ILE A 39 1.91 4.14 1.46
C ILE A 39 2.30 2.70 1.24
N LEU A 40 1.74 1.80 2.05
CA LEU A 40 1.87 0.36 1.88
C LEU A 40 0.67 -0.16 1.13
N CYS A 41 0.87 -0.71 -0.07
CA CYS A 41 -0.23 -1.08 -0.96
C CYS A 41 -0.10 -2.53 -1.41
N ASP A 42 -1.14 -3.35 -1.22
CA ASP A 42 -1.26 -4.61 -1.93
C ASP A 42 -1.52 -4.39 -3.43
N ILE A 43 -1.32 -5.44 -4.23
CA ILE A 43 -1.52 -5.37 -5.68
C ILE A 43 -2.83 -6.04 -6.11
N ASP A 44 -3.04 -7.29 -5.73
CA ASP A 44 -4.04 -8.15 -6.33
C ASP A 44 -5.38 -7.99 -5.66
N ASP A 45 -6.43 -7.76 -6.45
CA ASP A 45 -7.75 -7.37 -5.98
C ASP A 45 -7.77 -6.05 -5.20
N THR A 46 -6.62 -5.38 -5.08
CA THR A 46 -6.46 -4.03 -4.54
C THR A 46 -6.41 -3.02 -5.67
N ILE A 47 -5.34 -3.02 -6.49
CA ILE A 47 -5.24 -2.13 -7.68
C ILE A 47 -5.59 -2.84 -8.99
N LEU A 48 -5.43 -4.16 -9.05
CA LEU A 48 -5.66 -4.98 -10.23
C LEU A 48 -6.64 -6.10 -9.92
N CYS A 49 -7.74 -6.20 -10.67
CA CYS A 49 -8.70 -7.30 -10.53
C CYS A 49 -8.06 -8.62 -10.97
N MET A 50 -7.75 -9.54 -10.04
CA MET A 50 -6.94 -10.73 -10.37
C MET A 50 -7.43 -12.07 -9.84
N LEU A 51 -7.94 -12.16 -8.61
CA LEU A 51 -8.16 -13.46 -7.94
C LEU A 51 -9.61 -13.65 -7.50
N HIS A 52 -10.12 -12.80 -6.62
CA HIS A 52 -11.40 -12.95 -5.94
C HIS A 52 -12.50 -12.12 -6.57
N ASP A 53 -12.17 -10.90 -7.04
CA ASP A 53 -13.14 -10.02 -7.64
C ASP A 53 -13.55 -10.49 -9.04
N ARG A 54 -14.85 -10.48 -9.31
CA ARG A 54 -15.45 -10.88 -10.59
C ARG A 54 -16.24 -9.76 -11.26
N ARG A 55 -16.26 -8.56 -10.66
CA ARG A 55 -16.96 -7.38 -11.18
C ARG A 55 -16.29 -6.81 -12.44
N TYR A 56 -14.99 -7.05 -12.60
CA TYR A 56 -14.19 -6.58 -13.73
C TYR A 56 -13.48 -7.73 -14.44
N PRO A 57 -13.11 -7.57 -15.73
CA PRO A 57 -12.25 -8.53 -16.40
C PRO A 57 -10.92 -8.68 -15.66
N ARG A 58 -10.42 -9.91 -15.55
CA ARG A 58 -9.12 -10.21 -14.94
C ARG A 58 -8.00 -9.41 -15.63
N GLY A 59 -7.13 -8.76 -14.85
CA GLY A 59 -6.04 -7.90 -15.32
C GLY A 59 -6.42 -6.43 -15.49
N SER A 60 -7.68 -6.06 -15.20
CA SER A 60 -8.12 -4.66 -15.26
C SER A 60 -7.62 -3.88 -14.04
N VAL A 61 -7.11 -2.67 -14.26
CA VAL A 61 -6.92 -1.70 -13.19
C VAL A 61 -8.26 -1.18 -12.72
N TYR A 62 -8.49 -1.15 -11.41
CA TYR A 62 -9.72 -0.60 -10.87
C TYR A 62 -9.86 0.89 -11.18
N PRO A 63 -11.05 1.36 -11.59
CA PRO A 63 -11.28 2.78 -11.85
C PRO A 63 -10.85 3.64 -10.66
N GLY A 64 -10.01 4.64 -10.92
CA GLY A 64 -9.54 5.58 -9.90
C GLY A 64 -8.39 5.10 -9.01
N ALA A 65 -8.01 3.82 -9.04
CA ALA A 65 -6.95 3.27 -8.16
C ALA A 65 -5.61 4.00 -8.29
N VAL A 66 -5.15 4.21 -9.53
CA VAL A 66 -3.91 4.92 -9.82
C VAL A 66 -3.98 6.38 -9.38
N ALA A 67 -5.11 7.05 -9.64
CA ALA A 67 -5.31 8.44 -9.27
C ALA A 67 -5.32 8.60 -7.74
N PHE A 68 -5.88 7.64 -7.02
CA PHE A 68 -5.87 7.59 -5.57
C PHE A 68 -4.46 7.41 -4.99
N LEU A 69 -3.67 6.46 -5.52
CA LEU A 69 -2.28 6.29 -5.08
C LEU A 69 -1.42 7.52 -5.35
N ARG A 70 -1.61 8.18 -6.51
CA ARG A 70 -0.95 9.46 -6.79
C ARG A 70 -1.35 10.56 -5.81
N ALA A 71 -2.63 10.63 -5.45
CA ALA A 71 -3.13 11.64 -4.54
C ALA A 71 -2.55 11.45 -3.14
N LEU A 72 -2.44 10.20 -2.67
CA LEU A 72 -1.78 9.89 -1.39
C LEU A 72 -0.29 10.23 -1.43
N ASP A 73 0.41 9.89 -2.52
CA ASP A 73 1.86 10.19 -2.67
C ASP A 73 2.13 11.70 -2.77
N GLN A 74 1.16 12.48 -3.24
CA GLN A 74 1.22 13.94 -3.21
C GLN A 74 0.90 14.54 -1.84
N GLY A 75 0.19 13.79 -0.97
CA GLY A 75 -0.31 14.27 0.30
C GLY A 75 -1.34 15.40 0.21
N ALA A 76 -1.75 15.91 1.37
CA ALA A 76 -2.60 17.10 1.51
C ALA A 76 -1.83 18.35 1.97
N ALA A 77 -0.56 18.21 2.32
CA ALA A 77 0.25 19.30 2.83
C ALA A 77 0.42 20.43 1.80
N GLU A 78 0.51 21.68 2.26
CA GLU A 78 0.79 22.83 1.38
C GLU A 78 2.17 22.72 0.73
N ASN A 79 3.13 22.14 1.45
CA ASN A 79 4.47 21.85 0.98
C ASN A 79 4.78 20.36 1.26
N PRO A 80 4.30 19.44 0.41
CA PRO A 80 4.65 18.05 0.55
C PRO A 80 6.15 17.88 0.28
N GLY A 81 6.75 16.87 0.91
CA GLY A 81 8.13 16.49 0.65
C GLY A 81 8.28 15.85 -0.74
N ARG A 82 9.30 15.00 -0.89
CA ARG A 82 9.60 14.45 -2.22
C ARG A 82 8.69 13.23 -2.50
N PRO A 83 7.99 13.21 -3.65
CA PRO A 83 7.18 12.06 -4.04
C PRO A 83 8.04 10.79 -4.18
N GLY A 84 7.45 9.63 -3.93
CA GLY A 84 8.16 8.35 -3.91
C GLY A 84 7.87 7.47 -2.69
N ASP A 85 6.75 7.68 -2.01
CA ASP A 85 6.43 7.01 -0.76
C ASP A 85 5.58 5.76 -0.90
N LEU A 86 5.23 5.42 -2.14
CA LEU A 86 4.52 4.21 -2.48
C LEU A 86 5.43 2.97 -2.46
N THR A 87 5.11 2.06 -1.56
CA THR A 87 5.70 0.72 -1.49
C THR A 87 4.61 -0.32 -1.74
N PHE A 88 4.77 -1.11 -2.80
CA PHE A 88 3.92 -2.27 -3.00
C PHE A 88 4.39 -3.44 -2.14
N ILE A 89 3.47 -4.05 -1.38
CA ILE A 89 3.71 -5.26 -0.59
C ILE A 89 2.91 -6.42 -1.18
N THR A 90 3.58 -7.42 -1.75
CA THR A 90 2.92 -8.58 -2.36
C THR A 90 3.46 -9.88 -1.77
N ALA A 91 2.58 -10.86 -1.62
CA ALA A 91 2.95 -12.21 -1.22
C ALA A 91 3.00 -13.21 -2.38
N ARG A 92 2.88 -12.75 -3.64
CA ARG A 92 2.96 -13.66 -4.77
C ARG A 92 4.36 -14.25 -4.91
N PRO A 93 4.48 -15.58 -5.04
CA PRO A 93 5.74 -16.23 -5.31
C PRO A 93 6.44 -15.71 -6.57
N SER A 94 7.76 -15.58 -6.53
CA SER A 94 8.62 -15.24 -7.66
C SER A 94 8.56 -16.44 -8.60
N ASP A 95 7.57 -16.44 -9.48
CA ASP A 95 7.26 -17.58 -10.34
C ASP A 95 8.43 -17.89 -11.28
N PRO A 96 8.95 -19.13 -11.32
CA PRO A 96 9.93 -19.58 -12.31
C PRO A 96 9.44 -19.51 -13.77
N ARG A 97 8.14 -19.26 -14.02
CA ARG A 97 7.54 -19.19 -15.37
C ARG A 97 7.35 -17.77 -15.92
N GLY A 98 7.92 -16.73 -15.30
CA GLY A 98 8.00 -15.39 -15.91
C GLY A 98 6.83 -14.44 -15.64
N LEU A 99 5.94 -14.73 -14.69
CA LEU A 99 4.84 -13.81 -14.31
C LEU A 99 5.25 -12.74 -13.29
N VAL A 100 6.45 -12.82 -12.73
CA VAL A 100 7.06 -11.72 -11.95
C VAL A 100 7.29 -10.51 -12.86
N GLU A 101 7.57 -10.73 -14.15
CA GLU A 101 7.77 -9.68 -15.14
C GLU A 101 6.51 -8.78 -15.26
N SER A 102 5.31 -9.35 -15.09
CA SER A 102 4.02 -8.66 -15.14
C SER A 102 3.76 -7.70 -13.96
N TYR A 103 4.54 -7.78 -12.89
CA TYR A 103 4.39 -6.93 -11.70
C TYR A 103 5.70 -6.29 -11.25
N THR A 104 6.82 -6.67 -11.85
CA THR A 104 8.03 -5.85 -11.82
C THR A 104 7.72 -4.46 -12.38
N ARG A 105 8.65 -3.53 -12.20
CA ARG A 105 8.60 -2.17 -12.75
C ARG A 105 8.06 -2.12 -14.19
N ASN A 106 8.21 -3.17 -15.00
CA ASN A 106 7.72 -3.26 -16.38
C ASN A 106 6.21 -3.52 -16.56
N GLY A 107 5.54 -4.21 -15.64
CA GLY A 107 4.09 -4.50 -15.77
C GLY A 107 3.19 -3.50 -15.04
N LEU A 108 3.74 -2.81 -14.04
CA LEU A 108 3.18 -1.56 -13.51
C LEU A 108 3.64 -0.33 -14.31
N ALA A 109 4.69 -0.46 -15.15
CA ALA A 109 5.09 0.61 -16.06
C ALA A 109 3.98 0.89 -17.07
N GLY A 110 3.73 2.18 -17.30
CA GLY A 110 2.69 2.64 -18.21
C GLY A 110 1.32 2.85 -17.54
N LEU A 111 1.10 2.38 -16.31
CA LEU A 111 -0.09 2.76 -15.54
C LEU A 111 -0.05 4.22 -15.09
N GLY A 112 1.13 4.85 -15.16
CA GLY A 112 1.34 6.17 -14.60
C GLY A 112 1.13 6.12 -13.09
N LEU A 113 1.79 5.22 -12.37
CA LEU A 113 1.89 5.29 -10.91
C LEU A 113 2.95 6.34 -10.50
N PRO A 114 2.94 6.84 -9.26
CA PRO A 114 4.06 7.61 -8.73
C PRO A 114 5.35 6.77 -8.70
N PRO A 115 6.53 7.38 -8.49
CA PRO A 115 7.74 6.61 -8.18
C PRO A 115 7.45 5.63 -7.02
N HIS A 116 7.84 4.37 -7.15
CA HIS A 116 7.49 3.34 -6.17
C HIS A 116 8.57 2.28 -6.04
N SER A 117 8.61 1.63 -4.87
CA SER A 117 9.31 0.38 -4.64
C SER A 117 8.34 -0.80 -4.66
N VAL A 118 8.86 -2.00 -4.90
CA VAL A 118 8.10 -3.25 -4.80
C VAL A 118 8.87 -4.16 -3.87
N MET A 119 8.31 -4.45 -2.71
CA MET A 119 8.90 -5.36 -1.74
C MET A 119 8.40 -6.78 -2.02
N THR A 120 9.14 -7.51 -2.87
CA THR A 120 8.94 -8.93 -3.14
C THR A 120 9.84 -9.74 -2.20
N GLY A 121 9.28 -10.56 -1.31
CA GLY A 121 10.09 -11.47 -0.48
C GLY A 121 10.83 -12.51 -1.33
N HIS A 122 11.89 -13.15 -0.81
CA HIS A 122 12.51 -14.32 -1.46
C HIS A 122 11.59 -15.55 -1.43
N ILE A 123 11.46 -16.26 -2.54
CA ILE A 123 10.30 -17.13 -2.78
C ILE A 123 10.70 -18.57 -3.01
N LEU A 124 10.51 -19.36 -1.95
CA LEU A 124 10.21 -20.78 -2.03
C LEU A 124 9.16 -21.09 -0.93
N ASN A 125 7.93 -21.44 -1.31
CA ASN A 125 6.80 -21.89 -0.44
C ASN A 125 6.03 -20.85 0.42
N LEU A 126 5.21 -20.01 -0.23
CA LEU A 126 4.09 -19.31 0.41
C LEU A 126 2.78 -20.03 0.08
N ALA A 127 2.29 -20.91 0.97
CA ALA A 127 1.06 -21.67 0.76
C ALA A 127 -0.06 -21.37 1.78
N THR A 128 0.17 -20.48 2.77
CA THR A 128 -0.82 -20.21 3.83
C THR A 128 -1.04 -18.71 4.04
N LYS A 129 -2.31 -18.30 4.26
CA LYS A 129 -2.70 -16.92 4.61
C LYS A 129 -1.86 -16.33 5.75
N GLY A 130 -1.50 -17.16 6.75
CA GLY A 130 -0.67 -16.73 7.87
C GLY A 130 0.73 -16.24 7.47
N ARG A 131 1.40 -16.89 6.51
CA ARG A 131 2.73 -16.47 6.03
C ARG A 131 2.67 -15.19 5.18
N ILE A 132 1.54 -14.96 4.50
CA ILE A 132 1.25 -13.71 3.78
C ILE A 132 1.17 -12.55 4.78
N ALA A 133 0.36 -12.73 5.83
CA ALA A 133 0.19 -11.73 6.87
C ALA A 133 1.51 -11.42 7.60
N GLU A 134 2.25 -12.46 7.99
CA GLU A 134 3.57 -12.33 8.62
C GLU A 134 4.54 -11.50 7.76
N ARG A 135 4.56 -11.72 6.44
CA ARG A 135 5.42 -10.95 5.54
C ARG A 135 5.01 -9.49 5.44
N LYS A 136 3.71 -9.19 5.32
CA LYS A 136 3.23 -7.81 5.29
C LYS A 136 3.55 -7.09 6.60
N MET A 137 3.50 -7.79 7.73
CA MET A 137 3.94 -7.24 9.02
C MET A 137 5.44 -6.99 9.10
N ILE A 138 6.28 -7.86 8.53
CA ILE A 138 7.74 -7.59 8.41
C ILE A 138 7.98 -6.32 7.59
N ASN A 139 7.30 -6.17 6.45
CA ASN A 139 7.46 -4.97 5.61
C ASN A 139 6.96 -3.71 6.34
N PHE A 140 5.90 -3.82 7.13
CA PHE A 140 5.43 -2.74 7.99
C PHE A 140 6.47 -2.36 9.05
N ASP A 141 7.01 -3.33 9.78
CA ASP A 141 8.05 -3.07 10.79
C ASP A 141 9.31 -2.47 10.15
N ARG A 142 9.73 -2.96 8.97
CA ARG A 142 10.85 -2.38 8.21
C ARG A 142 10.57 -0.92 7.81
N SER A 143 9.39 -0.62 7.27
CA SER A 143 8.99 0.74 6.90
C SER A 143 9.04 1.68 8.11
N ARG A 144 8.51 1.23 9.26
CA ARG A 144 8.50 2.02 10.49
C ARG A 144 9.90 2.29 11.04
N LEU A 145 10.83 1.35 10.87
CA LEU A 145 12.22 1.51 11.29
C LEU A 145 13.01 2.45 10.37
N LEU A 146 12.68 2.49 9.07
CA LEU A 146 13.36 3.34 8.09
C LEU A 146 12.80 4.76 8.02
N PHE A 147 11.52 4.94 8.37
CA PHE A 147 10.81 6.21 8.31
C PHE A 147 9.99 6.48 9.59
N PRO A 148 10.62 6.46 10.78
CA PRO A 148 9.91 6.65 12.04
C PRO A 148 9.21 8.01 12.17
N GLU A 149 9.63 9.02 11.40
CA GLU A 149 9.04 10.36 11.32
C GLU A 149 7.74 10.45 10.50
N CYS A 150 7.48 9.46 9.66
CA CYS A 150 6.33 9.46 8.74
C CYS A 150 5.18 8.62 9.31
N GLN A 151 3.95 8.94 8.97
CA GLN A 151 2.82 8.05 9.24
C GLN A 151 2.56 7.09 8.07
N VAL A 152 1.92 5.95 8.35
CA VAL A 152 1.64 4.90 7.37
C VAL A 152 0.16 4.88 6.99
N VAL A 153 -0.12 4.74 5.69
CA VAL A 153 -1.41 4.36 5.15
C VAL A 153 -1.29 2.97 4.53
N PHE A 154 -2.16 2.05 4.94
CA PHE A 154 -2.23 0.70 4.37
C PHE A 154 -3.46 0.54 3.46
N ILE A 155 -3.26 -0.07 2.29
CA ILE A 155 -4.30 -0.35 1.29
C ILE A 155 -4.25 -1.82 0.91
N GLY A 156 -5.37 -2.52 1.03
CA GLY A 156 -5.47 -3.96 0.71
C GLY A 156 -6.88 -4.40 0.31
N ASP A 157 -7.14 -5.71 0.30
CA ASP A 157 -8.42 -6.30 -0.07
C ASP A 157 -8.99 -7.27 1.00
N ASN A 158 -10.31 -7.48 1.02
CA ASN A 158 -10.94 -8.42 1.96
C ASN A 158 -11.08 -9.87 1.46
N GLY A 159 -10.55 -10.22 0.29
CA GLY A 159 -10.45 -11.59 -0.20
C GLY A 159 -9.23 -12.34 0.36
N GLN A 160 -8.15 -11.61 0.66
CA GLN A 160 -6.89 -12.18 1.14
C GLN A 160 -6.75 -12.19 2.68
N ALA A 161 -5.66 -11.61 3.19
CA ALA A 161 -5.32 -11.54 4.62
C ALA A 161 -5.19 -10.08 5.10
N ASP A 162 -5.63 -9.12 4.29
CA ASP A 162 -5.26 -7.71 4.49
C ASP A 162 -6.09 -7.05 5.58
N VAL A 163 -7.30 -7.56 5.83
CA VAL A 163 -8.07 -7.18 7.02
C VAL A 163 -7.29 -7.55 8.27
N GLU A 164 -6.78 -8.78 8.37
CA GLU A 164 -5.99 -9.23 9.52
C GLU A 164 -4.66 -8.48 9.64
N VAL A 165 -4.01 -8.16 8.52
CA VAL A 165 -2.80 -7.33 8.50
C VAL A 165 -3.10 -5.91 8.99
N GLY A 166 -4.17 -5.29 8.51
CA GLY A 166 -4.60 -3.96 8.95
C GLY A 166 -4.87 -3.90 10.45
N ARG A 167 -5.58 -4.90 10.99
CA ARG A 167 -5.78 -5.06 12.44
C ARG A 167 -4.45 -5.18 13.19
N ALA A 168 -3.55 -6.01 12.68
CA ALA A 168 -2.25 -6.23 13.30
C ALA A 168 -1.38 -4.96 13.28
N MET A 169 -1.41 -4.18 12.20
CA MET A 169 -0.73 -2.88 12.11
C MET A 169 -1.26 -1.90 13.15
N LEU A 170 -2.59 -1.73 13.22
CA LEU A 170 -3.25 -0.85 14.19
C LEU A 170 -2.98 -1.27 15.64
N ALA A 171 -2.96 -2.57 15.92
CA ALA A 171 -2.60 -3.08 17.25
C ALA A 171 -1.11 -2.93 17.58
N ARG A 172 -0.24 -2.95 16.56
CA ARG A 172 1.22 -2.89 16.70
C ARG A 172 1.70 -1.48 17.01
N ASP A 173 1.18 -0.48 16.28
CA ASP A 173 1.56 0.93 16.44
C ASP A 173 0.42 1.86 15.97
N PRO A 174 -0.59 2.10 16.84
CA PRO A 174 -1.77 2.88 16.46
C PRO A 174 -1.48 4.34 16.15
N ASP A 175 -0.41 4.92 16.71
CA ASP A 175 -0.04 6.32 16.48
C ASP A 175 0.66 6.50 15.12
N HIS A 176 1.34 5.46 14.65
CA HIS A 176 2.03 5.45 13.36
C HIS A 176 1.09 5.12 12.19
N VAL A 177 0.03 4.34 12.42
CA VAL A 177 -0.91 3.93 11.36
C VAL A 177 -2.05 4.95 11.23
N ARG A 178 -1.98 5.77 10.18
CA ARG A 178 -2.92 6.86 9.97
C ARG A 178 -4.29 6.43 9.43
N ALA A 179 -4.29 5.42 8.56
CA ALA A 179 -5.50 4.87 7.96
C ALA A 179 -5.26 3.49 7.36
N VAL A 180 -6.31 2.66 7.40
CA VAL A 180 -6.37 1.36 6.70
C VAL A 180 -7.56 1.37 5.75
N PHE A 181 -7.29 1.22 4.46
CA PHE A 181 -8.30 1.14 3.40
C PHE A 181 -8.37 -0.28 2.86
N ILE A 182 -9.55 -0.91 2.93
CA ILE A 182 -9.75 -2.28 2.43
C ILE A 182 -10.77 -2.27 1.30
N HIS A 183 -10.36 -2.74 0.12
CA HIS A 183 -11.24 -2.90 -1.02
C HIS A 183 -12.16 -4.12 -0.82
N ASN A 184 -13.47 -3.89 -0.90
CA ASN A 184 -14.48 -4.91 -0.74
C ASN A 184 -14.66 -5.71 -2.03
N VAL A 185 -13.95 -6.83 -2.12
CA VAL A 185 -14.00 -7.74 -3.28
C VAL A 185 -14.82 -9.00 -3.01
N THR A 186 -15.14 -9.27 -1.74
CA THR A 186 -15.99 -10.40 -1.33
C THR A 186 -17.48 -10.05 -1.28
N GLY A 187 -17.85 -8.77 -1.37
CA GLY A 187 -19.23 -8.32 -1.23
C GLY A 187 -19.71 -8.37 0.22
N ALA A 188 -18.83 -8.09 1.18
CA ALA A 188 -19.18 -7.97 2.58
C ALA A 188 -20.25 -6.88 2.77
N GLY A 189 -21.25 -7.17 3.60
CA GLY A 189 -22.38 -6.28 3.87
C GLY A 189 -22.08 -5.22 4.93
N GLU A 190 -23.08 -4.39 5.21
CA GLU A 190 -22.94 -3.22 6.09
C GLU A 190 -22.56 -3.57 7.53
N ASP A 191 -23.04 -4.70 8.06
CA ASP A 191 -22.67 -5.16 9.41
C ASP A 191 -21.16 -5.36 9.55
N VAL A 192 -20.52 -5.93 8.52
CA VAL A 192 -19.06 -6.13 8.49
C VAL A 192 -18.34 -4.79 8.31
N ARG A 193 -18.88 -3.91 7.46
CA ARG A 193 -18.32 -2.56 7.27
C ARG A 193 -18.30 -1.77 8.57
N SER A 194 -19.42 -1.76 9.29
CA SER A 194 -19.55 -1.06 10.58
C SER A 194 -18.58 -1.62 11.61
N ALA A 195 -18.49 -2.96 11.73
CA ALA A 195 -17.57 -3.59 12.67
C ALA A 195 -16.10 -3.25 12.36
N LEU A 196 -15.72 -3.23 11.08
CA LEU A 196 -14.36 -2.83 10.67
C LEU A 196 -14.10 -1.34 10.92
N ALA A 197 -15.10 -0.48 10.71
CA ALA A 197 -14.97 0.95 10.96
C ALA A 197 -14.72 1.24 12.45
N ASP A 198 -15.37 0.51 13.36
CA ASP A 198 -15.13 0.59 14.81
C ASP A 198 -13.69 0.18 15.19
N GLU A 199 -13.06 -0.66 14.37
CA GLU A 199 -11.66 -1.08 14.50
C GLU A 199 -10.67 -0.14 13.79
N GLY A 200 -11.13 0.96 13.17
CA GLY A 200 -10.27 1.90 12.42
C GLY A 200 -9.97 1.46 10.97
N ILE A 201 -10.69 0.46 10.45
CA ILE A 201 -10.52 -0.07 9.10
C ILE A 201 -11.66 0.40 8.20
N PHE A 202 -11.32 1.13 7.14
CA PHE A 202 -12.30 1.62 6.17
C PHE A 202 -12.45 0.65 5.01
N LEU A 203 -13.52 -0.14 5.04
CA LEU A 203 -13.93 -0.96 3.92
C LEU A 203 -14.63 -0.08 2.86
N PHE A 204 -14.24 -0.20 1.59
CA PHE A 204 -14.76 0.60 0.47
C PHE A 204 -15.08 -0.26 -0.76
N ASP A 205 -16.10 0.12 -1.54
CA ASP A 205 -16.45 -0.56 -2.79
C ASP A 205 -15.87 0.13 -4.03
N THR A 206 -15.63 1.44 -3.93
CA THR A 206 -15.07 2.24 -5.03
C THR A 206 -13.94 3.15 -4.56
N TYR A 207 -12.98 3.43 -5.44
CA TYR A 207 -11.90 4.38 -5.11
C TYR A 207 -12.40 5.82 -4.93
N VAL A 208 -13.64 6.14 -5.31
CA VAL A 208 -14.27 7.43 -4.94
C VAL A 208 -14.60 7.47 -3.45
N GLU A 209 -15.10 6.36 -2.88
CA GLU A 209 -15.35 6.25 -1.43
C GLU A 209 -14.05 6.30 -0.64
N ALA A 210 -13.02 5.56 -1.09
CA ALA A 210 -11.69 5.63 -0.48
C ALA A 210 -11.13 7.06 -0.52
N ALA A 211 -11.25 7.74 -1.66
CA ALA A 211 -10.81 9.13 -1.80
C ALA A 211 -11.59 10.10 -0.91
N ALA A 212 -12.91 9.95 -0.81
CA ALA A 212 -13.73 10.78 0.07
C ALA A 212 -13.29 10.63 1.52
N ARG A 213 -13.08 9.38 1.97
CA ARG A 213 -12.58 9.13 3.32
C ARG A 213 -11.15 9.62 3.53
N ALA A 214 -10.26 9.47 2.55
CA ALA A 214 -8.91 10.01 2.64
C ALA A 214 -8.89 11.53 2.76
N HIS A 215 -9.80 12.23 2.06
CA HIS A 215 -9.96 13.67 2.18
C HIS A 215 -10.50 14.08 3.56
N GLU A 216 -11.51 13.37 4.09
CA GLU A 216 -11.99 13.60 5.47
C GLU A 216 -10.91 13.44 6.53
N LEU A 217 -9.88 12.64 6.23
CA LEU A 217 -8.73 12.39 7.09
C LEU A 217 -7.55 13.31 6.77
N ASP A 218 -7.71 14.32 5.91
CA ASP A 218 -6.65 15.24 5.48
C ASP A 218 -5.44 14.53 4.86
N LEU A 219 -5.64 13.38 4.21
CA LEU A 219 -4.58 12.62 3.53
C LEU A 219 -4.39 13.06 2.08
N ILE A 220 -5.43 13.62 1.47
CA ILE A 220 -5.42 14.16 0.11
C ILE A 220 -6.14 15.49 0.06
N SER A 221 -5.76 16.37 -0.88
CA SER A 221 -6.43 17.64 -1.09
C SER A 221 -7.80 17.49 -1.78
N GLN A 222 -8.65 18.51 -1.64
CA GLN A 222 -9.93 18.61 -2.35
C GLN A 222 -9.76 18.52 -3.88
N GLU A 223 -8.70 19.14 -4.42
CA GLU A 223 -8.39 19.06 -5.85
C GLU A 223 -8.09 17.62 -6.28
N SER A 224 -7.32 16.87 -5.48
CA SER A 224 -7.03 15.46 -5.74
C SER A 224 -8.28 14.59 -5.68
N LEU A 225 -9.20 14.84 -4.74
CA LEU A 225 -10.50 14.16 -4.68
C LEU A 225 -11.31 14.37 -5.98
N GLU A 226 -11.35 15.59 -6.49
CA GLU A 226 -12.06 15.92 -7.74
C GLU A 226 -11.43 15.22 -8.96
N ARG A 227 -10.09 15.16 -9.03
CA ARG A 227 -9.38 14.42 -10.09
C ARG A 227 -9.71 12.93 -10.07
N ILE A 228 -9.80 12.32 -8.89
CA ILE A 228 -10.15 10.90 -8.74
C ILE A 228 -11.60 10.65 -9.20
N ARG A 229 -12.54 11.51 -8.81
CA ARG A 229 -13.95 11.44 -9.27
C ARG A 229 -14.05 11.52 -10.80
N ALA A 230 -13.28 12.42 -11.41
CA ALA A 230 -13.21 12.54 -12.87
C ALA A 230 -12.58 11.30 -13.54
N ALA A 231 -11.53 10.72 -12.95
CA ALA A 231 -10.88 9.51 -13.45
C ALA A 231 -11.83 8.30 -13.43
N VAL A 232 -12.64 8.15 -12.39
CA VAL A 232 -13.67 7.08 -12.31
C VAL A 232 -14.78 7.31 -13.33
N SER A 233 -15.26 8.55 -13.46
CA SER A 233 -16.36 8.90 -14.38
C SER A 233 -15.99 8.75 -15.86
N SER A 234 -14.72 8.95 -16.22
CA SER A 234 -14.22 8.78 -17.59
C SER A 234 -13.98 7.32 -17.99
N GLY A 235 -14.18 6.36 -17.06
CA GLY A 235 -14.00 4.94 -17.33
C GLY A 235 -12.56 4.57 -17.68
N ALA A 236 -11.57 5.34 -17.21
CA ALA A 236 -10.15 5.11 -17.45
C ALA A 236 -9.67 3.85 -16.71
N THR A 237 -10.07 2.67 -17.18
CA THR A 237 -9.44 1.40 -16.80
C THR A 237 -8.21 1.21 -17.69
N GLY A 238 -7.03 1.46 -17.15
CA GLY A 238 -5.80 0.99 -17.78
C GLY A 238 -5.84 -0.53 -17.83
N ALA A 239 -5.74 -1.13 -19.01
CA ALA A 239 -5.48 -2.56 -19.12
C ALA A 239 -3.97 -2.77 -19.04
N VAL A 240 -3.50 -3.62 -18.11
CA VAL A 240 -2.12 -4.11 -18.16
C VAL A 240 -2.04 -5.04 -19.36
N ARG A 241 -1.21 -4.69 -20.36
CA ARG A 241 -0.98 -5.58 -21.50
C ARG A 241 -0.22 -6.80 -20.99
N ALA A 242 -0.78 -7.99 -21.22
CA ALA A 242 -0.15 -9.28 -20.97
C ALA A 242 1.08 -9.50 -21.85
#